data_AF-A0A3R8RVB5-F1
#
_entry.id   AF-A0A3R8RVB5-F1
#
_cell.length_a   1.000
_cell.length_b   1.000
_cell.length_c   1.000
_cell.angle_alpha   90.00
_cell.angle_beta   90.00
_cell.angle_gamma   90.00
#
_symmetry.space_group_name_H-M   'P 1'
#
loop_
_entity.id
_entity.type
_entity.pdbx_description
1 polymer ?
#
loop_
_entity_poly.entity_id
_entity_poly.type
_entity_poly.pdbx_seq_one_letter_code
_entity_poly.pdbx_strand_id
1 'polypeptide(L)'
;MDTDSVRVPPLRPGGYDPAAYVGAVVRAAEEAGVSPRLVMGILHNEAYKPHHPLLERLWQWWKPGASFGVANMHRAAFEQVRRAHGLSGRWQDLRDDPAFAIRAAALHLKDLDGMLPARHVRRYTRDELLALGYNAGERNMRAFARGVPPGPMAWSYLRRFRACRRRAAEALAGSPAE
;
A
#
# COMPACT_ATOMS: atom_id res chain seq x y z
N MET A 1 -18.75 -23.82 -9.07
CA MET A 1 -18.05 -24.74 -8.15
C MET A 1 -16.77 -25.11 -8.87
N ASP A 2 -15.56 -24.69 -8.48
CA ASP A 2 -15.11 -24.08 -7.23
C ASP A 2 -14.13 -22.94 -7.52
N THR A 3 -14.22 -21.91 -6.67
CA THR A 3 -13.32 -20.76 -6.66
C THR A 3 -11.94 -21.19 -6.21
N ASP A 4 -10.97 -21.02 -7.10
CA ASP A 4 -9.54 -21.09 -6.83
C ASP A 4 -9.15 -20.00 -5.82
N SER A 5 -9.39 -20.31 -4.56
CA SER A 5 -9.18 -19.44 -3.43
C SER A 5 -7.73 -19.59 -3.02
N VAL A 6 -6.86 -18.82 -3.68
CA VAL A 6 -5.46 -18.65 -3.29
C VAL A 6 -5.40 -18.53 -1.77
N ARG A 7 -4.84 -19.53 -1.09
CA ARG A 7 -4.71 -19.56 0.36
C ARG A 7 -3.75 -18.46 0.78
N VAL A 8 -4.30 -17.35 1.22
CA VAL A 8 -3.51 -16.26 1.79
C VAL A 8 -3.14 -16.63 3.23
N PRO A 9 -1.85 -16.67 3.59
CA PRO A 9 -1.44 -17.05 4.94
C PRO A 9 -1.95 -16.02 5.96
N PRO A 10 -2.48 -16.48 7.12
CA PRO A 10 -2.91 -15.59 8.19
C PRO A 10 -1.71 -14.81 8.74
N LEU A 11 -1.96 -13.62 9.29
CA LEU A 11 -0.92 -12.86 10.00
C LEU A 11 -0.39 -13.68 11.17
N ARG A 12 0.90 -14.03 11.13
CA ARG A 12 1.58 -14.67 12.26
C ARG A 12 2.25 -13.60 13.14
N PRO A 13 2.06 -13.64 14.47
CA PRO A 13 2.84 -12.81 15.38
C PRO A 13 4.32 -13.19 15.23
N GLY A 14 5.17 -12.24 14.81
CA GLY A 14 6.62 -12.44 14.72
C GLY A 14 7.21 -12.59 13.31
N GLY A 15 6.42 -12.49 12.23
CA GLY A 15 6.98 -12.54 10.88
C GLY A 15 6.00 -12.12 9.80
N TYR A 16 5.88 -10.82 9.56
CA TYR A 16 5.26 -10.28 8.35
C TYR A 16 6.31 -10.23 7.24
N ASP A 17 6.29 -11.21 6.33
CA ASP A 17 7.05 -11.16 5.09
C ASP A 17 6.11 -10.85 3.92
N PRO A 18 6.21 -9.66 3.31
CA PRO A 18 5.44 -9.30 2.11
C PRO A 18 5.55 -10.32 0.97
N ALA A 19 6.68 -11.03 0.85
CA ALA A 19 6.87 -12.04 -0.18
C ALA A 19 5.89 -13.23 -0.05
N ALA A 20 5.34 -13.49 1.15
CA ALA A 20 4.33 -14.52 1.35
C ALA A 20 2.96 -14.19 0.71
N TYR A 21 2.78 -12.96 0.23
CA TYR A 21 1.52 -12.45 -0.29
C TYR A 21 1.51 -12.23 -1.81
N VAL A 22 2.50 -12.74 -2.55
CA VAL A 22 2.64 -12.48 -4.00
C VAL A 22 1.35 -12.77 -4.77
N GLY A 23 0.73 -13.94 -4.60
CA GLY A 23 -0.50 -14.30 -5.31
C GLY A 23 -1.65 -13.30 -5.05
N ALA A 24 -1.82 -12.86 -3.80
CA ALA A 24 -2.82 -11.85 -3.45
C ALA A 24 -2.49 -10.48 -4.07
N VAL A 25 -1.20 -10.12 -4.12
CA VAL A 25 -0.72 -8.87 -4.71
C VAL A 25 -0.98 -8.84 -6.21
N VAL A 26 -0.63 -9.90 -6.94
CA VAL A 26 -0.84 -9.98 -8.39
C VAL A 26 -2.32 -9.83 -8.71
N ARG A 27 -3.17 -10.66 -8.08
CA ARG A 27 -4.61 -10.65 -8.33
C ARG A 27 -5.26 -9.30 -8.00
N ALA A 28 -4.91 -8.69 -6.87
CA ALA A 28 -5.44 -7.38 -6.48
C ALA A 28 -4.96 -6.26 -7.41
N ALA A 29 -3.70 -6.31 -7.85
CA ALA A 29 -3.14 -5.33 -8.76
C ALA A 29 -3.78 -5.40 -10.16
N GLU A 30 -4.01 -6.61 -10.66
CA GLU A 30 -4.75 -6.86 -11.90
C GLU A 30 -6.19 -6.33 -11.81
N GLU A 31 -6.92 -6.67 -10.75
CA GLU A 31 -8.29 -6.17 -10.50
C GLU A 31 -8.34 -4.64 -10.49
N ALA A 32 -7.36 -4.01 -9.84
CA ALA A 32 -7.29 -2.55 -9.72
C ALA A 32 -6.69 -1.85 -10.95
N GLY A 33 -6.08 -2.58 -11.89
CA GLY A 33 -5.37 -2.02 -13.04
C GLY A 33 -4.11 -1.23 -12.65
N VAL A 34 -3.45 -1.61 -11.55
CA VAL A 34 -2.22 -0.98 -11.06
C VAL A 34 -1.04 -1.94 -11.15
N SER A 35 0.19 -1.43 -11.04
CA SER A 35 1.40 -2.25 -11.09
C SER A 35 1.52 -3.19 -9.86
N PRO A 36 1.66 -4.52 -10.03
CA PRO A 36 1.93 -5.43 -8.90
C PRO A 36 3.22 -5.06 -8.16
N ARG A 37 4.23 -4.53 -8.87
CA ARG A 37 5.48 -4.04 -8.28
C ARG A 37 5.26 -2.84 -7.36
N LEU A 38 4.31 -1.96 -7.69
CA LEU A 38 3.94 -0.84 -6.83
C LEU A 38 3.29 -1.35 -5.55
N VAL A 39 2.30 -2.24 -5.66
CA VAL A 39 1.61 -2.82 -4.49
C VAL A 39 2.58 -3.56 -3.58
N MET A 40 3.43 -4.44 -4.13
CA MET A 40 4.46 -5.16 -3.37
C MET A 40 5.49 -4.20 -2.74
N GLY A 41 5.86 -3.13 -3.46
CA GLY A 41 6.75 -2.10 -2.95
C GLY A 41 6.17 -1.36 -1.73
N ILE A 42 4.88 -1.07 -1.73
CA ILE A 42 4.17 -0.50 -0.56
C ILE A 42 4.19 -1.48 0.60
N LEU A 43 3.86 -2.76 0.37
CA LEU A 43 3.87 -3.77 1.43
C LEU A 43 5.26 -3.89 2.09
N HIS A 44 6.34 -3.93 1.32
CA HIS A 44 7.70 -3.92 1.87
C HIS A 44 8.06 -2.63 2.61
N ASN A 45 7.59 -1.49 2.14
CA ASN A 45 7.87 -0.21 2.78
C ASN A 45 7.15 -0.07 4.13
N GLU A 46 5.92 -0.58 4.22
CA GLU A 46 5.14 -0.67 5.46
C GLU A 46 5.69 -1.75 6.41
N ALA A 47 6.11 -2.91 5.87
CA ALA A 47 6.75 -3.99 6.63
C ALA A 47 8.03 -3.56 7.34
N TYR A 48 8.77 -2.63 6.72
CA TYR A 48 10.04 -2.17 7.27
C TYR A 48 9.88 -1.43 8.58
N LYS A 49 8.69 -0.95 8.99
CA LYS A 49 8.53 -0.23 10.27
C LYS A 49 8.98 -1.13 11.43
N PRO A 50 10.21 -0.94 11.98
CA PRO A 50 10.58 -1.60 13.21
C PRO A 50 9.84 -0.82 14.31
N HIS A 51 9.59 -1.47 15.44
CA HIS A 51 9.14 -0.84 16.67
C HIS A 51 10.16 0.22 17.12
N HIS A 52 10.07 1.44 16.55
CA HIS A 52 10.95 2.54 16.87
C HIS A 52 10.30 3.35 18.00
N PRO A 53 10.96 3.54 19.16
CA PRO A 53 10.33 4.08 20.38
C PRO A 53 9.75 5.51 20.24
N LEU A 54 10.31 6.32 19.33
CA LEU A 54 9.76 7.64 18.97
C LEU A 54 8.46 7.57 18.16
N LEU A 55 8.27 6.51 17.35
CA LEU A 55 7.04 6.26 16.62
C LEU A 55 5.96 5.68 17.54
N GLU A 56 6.33 4.89 18.55
CA GLU A 56 5.40 4.38 19.57
C GLU A 56 4.75 5.50 20.38
N ARG A 57 5.53 6.51 20.79
CA ARG A 57 5.00 7.69 21.51
C ARG A 57 4.04 8.53 20.66
N LEU A 58 4.32 8.69 19.37
CA LEU A 58 3.41 9.36 18.42
C LEU A 58 2.18 8.49 18.11
N TRP A 59 2.34 7.16 18.07
CA TRP A 59 1.27 6.18 17.83
C TRP A 59 0.30 6.06 19.01
N GLN A 60 0.79 6.09 20.25
CA GLN A 60 -0.05 6.08 21.46
C GLN A 60 -0.88 7.36 21.58
N TRP A 61 -0.34 8.49 21.13
CA TRP A 61 -1.04 9.78 21.16
C TRP A 61 -2.14 9.91 20.09
N TRP A 62 -2.16 9.03 19.07
CA TRP A 62 -3.03 9.13 17.88
C TRP A 62 -4.20 8.14 17.80
N LYS A 63 -4.43 7.26 18.79
CA LYS A 63 -5.47 6.21 18.70
C LYS A 63 -6.85 6.70 19.16
N PRO A 64 -7.60 7.32 18.24
CA PRO A 64 -8.87 6.77 17.78
C PRO A 64 -8.91 6.77 16.23
N GLY A 65 -8.69 5.60 15.59
CA GLY A 65 -8.72 5.45 14.11
C GLY A 65 -7.46 4.88 13.43
N ALA A 66 -6.57 4.23 14.20
CA ALA A 66 -5.23 3.80 13.76
C ALA A 66 -5.21 2.70 12.70
N SER A 67 -4.47 2.93 11.61
CA SER A 67 -4.31 2.06 10.44
C SER A 67 -4.13 0.56 10.73
N PHE A 68 -4.75 -0.28 9.89
CA PHE A 68 -4.73 -1.74 10.04
C PHE A 68 -4.21 -2.46 8.79
N GLY A 69 -3.81 -3.71 9.00
CA GLY A 69 -3.44 -4.66 7.95
C GLY A 69 -2.02 -4.54 7.43
N VAL A 70 -1.65 -5.48 6.58
CA VAL A 70 -0.34 -5.59 5.90
C VAL A 70 0.03 -4.35 5.10
N ALA A 71 -0.97 -3.61 4.63
CA ALA A 71 -0.81 -2.37 3.88
C ALA A 71 -0.91 -1.10 4.75
N ASN A 72 -1.16 -1.25 6.07
CA ASN A 72 -1.24 -0.14 7.02
C ASN A 72 -2.16 1.02 6.57
N MET A 73 -3.38 0.69 6.13
CA MET A 73 -4.34 1.65 5.57
C MET A 73 -5.14 2.38 6.66
N HIS A 74 -5.20 3.71 6.57
CA HIS A 74 -5.99 4.56 7.47
C HIS A 74 -7.49 4.40 7.26
N ARG A 75 -8.29 4.51 8.34
CA ARG A 75 -9.77 4.37 8.29
C ARG A 75 -10.42 5.29 7.27
N ALA A 76 -10.02 6.56 7.22
CA ALA A 76 -10.61 7.53 6.30
C ALA A 76 -10.35 7.17 4.83
N ALA A 77 -9.17 6.63 4.50
CA ALA A 77 -8.85 6.16 3.15
C ALA A 77 -9.65 4.89 2.83
N PHE A 78 -9.69 3.94 3.76
CA PHE A 78 -10.47 2.71 3.59
C PHE A 78 -11.96 3.01 3.38
N GLU A 79 -12.56 3.90 4.16
CA GLU A 79 -13.98 4.24 4.03
C GLU A 79 -14.30 4.90 2.68
N GLN A 80 -13.37 5.67 2.12
CA GLN A 80 -13.52 6.22 0.77
C GLN A 80 -13.50 5.09 -0.27
N VAL A 81 -12.50 4.22 -0.21
CA VAL A 81 -12.38 3.04 -1.11
C VAL A 81 -13.61 2.14 -0.99
N ARG A 82 -14.05 1.87 0.23
CA ARG A 82 -15.23 1.05 0.52
C ARG A 82 -16.47 1.60 -0.17
N ARG A 83 -16.70 2.91 -0.09
CA ARG A 83 -17.86 3.56 -0.74
C ARG A 83 -17.71 3.59 -2.25
N ALA A 84 -16.52 3.92 -2.76
CA ALA A 84 -16.27 4.04 -4.20
C ALA A 84 -16.38 2.69 -4.93
N HIS A 85 -15.95 1.60 -4.28
CA HIS A 85 -15.88 0.26 -4.89
C HIS A 85 -16.89 -0.74 -4.31
N GLY A 86 -17.79 -0.31 -3.42
CA GLY A 86 -18.86 -1.16 -2.87
C GLY A 86 -18.35 -2.33 -2.02
N LEU A 87 -17.26 -2.16 -1.26
CA LEU A 87 -16.70 -3.25 -0.44
C LEU A 87 -17.62 -3.56 0.74
N SER A 88 -17.89 -4.85 0.98
CA SER A 88 -18.74 -5.32 2.09
C SER A 88 -18.02 -5.41 3.44
N GLY A 89 -16.69 -5.50 3.43
CA GLY A 89 -15.86 -5.59 4.63
C GLY A 89 -15.84 -4.28 5.43
N ARG A 90 -15.60 -4.40 6.74
CA ARG A 90 -15.38 -3.30 7.67
C ARG A 90 -13.90 -3.00 7.78
N TRP A 91 -13.60 -1.80 8.28
CA TRP A 91 -12.23 -1.35 8.46
C TRP A 91 -11.41 -2.25 9.42
N GLN A 92 -12.06 -2.84 10.43
CA GLN A 92 -11.41 -3.79 11.33
C GLN A 92 -10.99 -5.08 10.62
N ASP A 93 -11.71 -5.50 9.58
CA ASP A 93 -11.45 -6.75 8.87
C ASP A 93 -10.11 -6.70 8.12
N LEU A 94 -9.58 -5.50 7.82
CA LEU A 94 -8.21 -5.32 7.28
C LEU A 94 -7.13 -5.91 8.18
N ARG A 95 -7.39 -5.97 9.49
CA ARG A 95 -6.46 -6.58 10.45
C ARG A 95 -6.39 -8.08 10.27
N ASP A 96 -7.52 -8.73 10.03
CA ASP A 96 -7.62 -10.19 10.13
C ASP A 96 -7.59 -10.88 8.75
N ASP A 97 -7.83 -10.12 7.68
CA ASP A 97 -7.78 -10.60 6.29
C ASP A 97 -6.72 -9.81 5.47
N PRO A 98 -5.50 -10.37 5.32
CA PRO A 98 -4.45 -9.76 4.50
C PRO A 98 -4.82 -9.64 3.02
N ALA A 99 -5.61 -10.58 2.49
CA ALA A 99 -6.03 -10.53 1.09
C ALA A 99 -6.94 -9.33 0.85
N PHE A 100 -7.88 -9.12 1.76
CA PHE A 100 -8.76 -7.95 1.76
C PHE A 100 -7.98 -6.65 1.95
N ALA A 101 -6.98 -6.64 2.85
CA ALA A 101 -6.13 -5.48 3.04
C ALA A 101 -5.31 -5.10 1.80
N ILE A 102 -4.78 -6.10 1.09
CA ILE A 102 -4.04 -5.89 -0.17
C ILE A 102 -4.97 -5.41 -1.27
N ARG A 103 -6.16 -6.00 -1.39
CA ARG A 103 -7.19 -5.56 -2.34
C ARG A 103 -7.60 -4.11 -2.12
N ALA A 104 -7.90 -3.75 -0.87
CA ALA A 104 -8.24 -2.37 -0.52
C ALA A 104 -7.10 -1.40 -0.86
N ALA A 105 -5.84 -1.77 -0.60
CA ALA A 105 -4.67 -0.98 -0.95
C ALA A 105 -4.51 -0.79 -2.46
N ALA A 106 -4.70 -1.84 -3.25
CA ALA A 106 -4.64 -1.76 -4.71
C ALA A 106 -5.75 -0.83 -5.27
N LEU A 107 -6.98 -0.92 -4.76
CA LEU A 107 -8.08 -0.03 -5.13
C LEU A 107 -7.82 1.42 -4.72
N HIS A 108 -7.21 1.65 -3.55
CA HIS A 108 -6.80 3.00 -3.16
C HIS A 108 -5.77 3.59 -4.14
N LEU A 109 -4.79 2.78 -4.57
CA LEU A 109 -3.81 3.21 -5.56
C LEU A 109 -4.47 3.52 -6.90
N LYS A 110 -5.48 2.74 -7.33
CA LYS A 110 -6.30 3.03 -8.51
C LYS A 110 -6.98 4.39 -8.41
N ASP A 111 -7.59 4.69 -7.25
CA ASP A 111 -8.25 5.98 -7.04
C ASP A 111 -7.25 7.14 -7.09
N LEU A 112 -6.08 7.00 -6.45
CA LEU A 112 -4.99 7.98 -6.53
C LEU A 112 -4.50 8.17 -7.97
N ASP A 113 -4.42 7.08 -8.73
CA ASP A 113 -3.97 7.09 -10.12
C ASP A 113 -4.90 7.84 -11.06
N GLY A 114 -6.21 7.73 -10.82
CA GLY A 114 -7.23 8.54 -11.52
C GLY A 114 -7.15 10.04 -11.21
N MET A 115 -6.57 10.42 -10.07
CA MET A 115 -6.44 11.81 -9.62
C MET A 115 -5.09 12.45 -10.00
N LEU A 116 -4.17 11.67 -10.56
CA LEU A 116 -2.89 12.19 -11.05
C LEU A 116 -3.06 12.98 -12.34
N PRO A 117 -2.39 14.14 -12.49
CA PRO A 117 -2.38 14.85 -13.75
C PRO A 117 -1.64 14.02 -14.82
N ALA A 118 -2.17 13.99 -16.04
CA ALA A 118 -1.57 13.25 -17.17
C ALA A 118 -0.13 13.71 -17.48
N ARG A 119 0.19 14.97 -17.18
CA ARG A 119 1.56 15.49 -17.20
C ARG A 119 1.96 15.90 -15.78
N HIS A 120 3.06 15.34 -15.32
CA HIS A 120 3.71 15.70 -14.06
C HIS A 120 5.19 15.98 -14.29
N VAL A 121 5.84 16.63 -13.34
CA VAL A 121 7.28 16.88 -13.41
C VAL A 121 8.04 15.57 -13.57
N ARG A 122 9.11 15.57 -14.39
CA ARG A 122 9.89 14.35 -14.70
C ARG A 122 10.77 13.85 -13.54
N ARG A 123 10.73 14.53 -12.39
CA ARG A 123 11.52 14.20 -11.20
C ARG A 123 11.08 12.90 -10.52
N TYR A 124 9.79 12.57 -10.63
CA TYR A 124 9.19 11.38 -10.01
C TYR A 124 8.53 10.53 -11.07
N THR A 125 8.64 9.21 -10.93
CA THR A 125 7.83 8.29 -11.73
C THR A 125 6.38 8.30 -11.24
N ARG A 126 5.46 7.78 -12.06
CA ARG A 126 4.05 7.63 -11.66
C ARG A 126 3.91 6.79 -10.38
N ASP A 127 4.58 5.64 -10.32
CA ASP A 127 4.63 4.79 -9.12
C ASP A 127 5.16 5.52 -7.87
N GLU A 128 6.16 6.39 -8.02
CA GLU A 128 6.70 7.18 -6.91
C GLU A 128 5.70 8.23 -6.42
N LEU A 129 4.95 8.85 -7.34
CA LEU A 129 3.88 9.77 -6.97
C LEU A 129 2.73 9.03 -6.27
N LEU A 130 2.35 7.84 -6.75
CA LEU A 130 1.35 7.00 -6.11
C LEU A 130 1.79 6.56 -4.71
N ALA A 131 3.05 6.17 -4.54
CA ALA A 131 3.60 5.83 -3.24
C ALA A 131 3.62 7.03 -2.27
N LEU A 132 3.96 8.23 -2.78
CA LEU A 132 3.85 9.46 -2.00
C LEU A 132 2.39 9.81 -1.66
N GLY A 133 1.44 9.55 -2.56
CA GLY A 133 0.01 9.73 -2.31
C GLY A 133 -0.54 8.76 -1.29
N TYR A 134 -0.07 7.51 -1.29
CA TYR A 134 -0.40 6.52 -0.28
C TYR A 134 0.08 6.97 1.12
N ASN A 135 1.27 7.57 1.20
CA ASN A 135 1.85 8.03 2.47
C ASN A 135 1.29 9.38 2.95
N ALA A 136 1.11 10.34 2.04
CA ALA A 136 0.85 11.74 2.37
C ALA A 136 -0.53 12.25 1.92
N GLY A 137 -1.32 11.41 1.24
CA GLY A 137 -2.64 11.74 0.72
C GLY A 137 -2.63 12.38 -0.67
N GLU A 138 -3.81 12.36 -1.31
CA GLU A 138 -4.04 12.84 -2.69
C GLU A 138 -3.59 14.29 -2.90
N ARG A 139 -3.95 15.20 -1.98
CA ARG A 139 -3.63 16.64 -2.11
C ARG A 139 -2.12 16.86 -2.21
N ASN A 140 -1.34 16.18 -1.37
CA ASN A 140 0.11 16.28 -1.37
C ASN A 140 0.71 15.62 -2.62
N MET A 141 0.22 14.44 -3.02
CA MET A 141 0.60 13.81 -4.28
C MET A 141 0.45 14.76 -5.47
N ARG A 142 -0.69 15.44 -5.58
CA ARG A 142 -0.94 16.41 -6.66
C ARG A 142 -0.03 17.64 -6.57
N ALA A 143 0.34 18.08 -5.36
CA ALA A 143 1.34 19.12 -5.19
C ALA A 143 2.73 18.66 -5.66
N PHE A 144 3.15 17.44 -5.30
CA PHE A 144 4.42 16.85 -5.73
C PHE A 144 4.48 16.64 -7.24
N ALA A 145 3.38 16.19 -7.85
CA ALA A 145 3.25 16.06 -9.30
C ALA A 145 3.45 17.39 -10.05
N ARG A 146 3.13 18.52 -9.38
CA ARG A 146 3.34 19.88 -9.89
C ARG A 146 4.72 20.47 -9.52
N GLY A 147 5.57 19.73 -8.82
CA GLY A 147 6.94 20.13 -8.51
C GLY A 147 7.18 20.64 -7.09
N VAL A 148 6.17 20.66 -6.22
CA VAL A 148 6.39 20.95 -4.80
C VAL A 148 7.32 19.86 -4.21
N PRO A 149 8.41 20.22 -3.52
CA PRO A 149 9.29 19.22 -2.94
C PRO A 149 8.62 18.51 -1.75
N PRO A 150 8.81 17.19 -1.57
CA PRO A 150 8.34 16.49 -0.39
C PRO A 150 9.10 16.95 0.85
N GLY A 151 8.39 17.06 1.98
CA GLY A 151 9.02 17.27 3.27
C GLY A 151 9.86 16.06 3.72
N PRO A 152 10.64 16.17 4.82
CA PRO A 152 11.59 15.15 5.25
C PRO A 152 10.97 13.75 5.44
N MET A 153 9.74 13.68 5.94
CA MET A 153 9.04 12.42 6.19
C MET A 153 8.64 11.72 4.89
N ALA A 154 8.00 12.45 3.97
CA ALA A 154 7.62 11.95 2.65
C ALA A 154 8.86 11.58 1.82
N TRP A 155 9.95 12.32 1.95
CA TRP A 155 11.21 11.99 1.30
C TRP A 155 11.85 10.71 1.86
N SER A 156 11.84 10.53 3.19
CA SER A 156 12.29 9.29 3.83
C SER A 156 11.47 8.08 3.37
N TYR A 157 10.15 8.24 3.27
CA TYR A 157 9.24 7.24 2.73
C TYR A 157 9.59 6.87 1.29
N LEU A 158 9.79 7.86 0.42
CA LEU A 158 10.15 7.65 -0.97
C LEU A 158 11.51 6.95 -1.12
N ARG A 159 12.51 7.36 -0.35
CA ARG A 159 13.84 6.74 -0.37
C ARG A 159 13.75 5.26 0.01
N ARG A 160 12.92 4.93 1.00
CA ARG A 160 12.69 3.55 1.40
C ARG A 160 11.93 2.76 0.34
N PHE A 161 10.87 3.34 -0.22
CA PHE A 161 10.14 2.75 -1.33
C PHE A 161 11.08 2.38 -2.49
N ARG A 162 11.99 3.28 -2.87
CA ARG A 162 13.02 3.01 -3.89
C ARG A 162 13.92 1.83 -3.53
N ALA A 163 14.34 1.71 -2.26
CA ALA A 163 15.13 0.57 -1.79
C ALA A 163 14.32 -0.75 -1.81
N CYS A 164 13.03 -0.68 -1.51
CA CYS A 164 12.11 -1.83 -1.52
C CYS A 164 11.77 -2.32 -2.93
N ARG A 165 11.91 -1.49 -3.97
CA ARG A 165 11.59 -1.88 -5.36
C ARG A 165 12.34 -3.12 -5.84
N ARG A 166 13.61 -3.29 -5.45
CA ARG A 166 14.39 -4.49 -5.80
C ARG A 166 13.80 -5.73 -5.16
N ARG A 167 13.53 -5.69 -3.84
CA ARG A 167 12.92 -6.80 -3.09
C ARG A 167 11.53 -7.16 -3.63
N ALA A 168 10.75 -6.15 -3.99
CA ALA A 168 9.45 -6.36 -4.63
C ALA A 168 9.59 -7.07 -5.98
N ALA A 169 10.56 -6.69 -6.81
CA ALA A 169 10.82 -7.35 -8.07
C ALA A 169 11.31 -8.80 -7.90
N GLU A 170 12.20 -9.04 -6.93
CA GLU A 170 12.69 -10.39 -6.58
C GLU A 170 11.55 -11.30 -6.12
N ALA A 171 10.69 -10.82 -5.22
CA ALA A 171 9.54 -11.59 -4.73
C ALA A 171 8.56 -11.95 -5.86
N LEU A 172 8.31 -11.02 -6.77
CA LEU A 172 7.43 -11.24 -7.91
C LEU A 172 8.05 -12.15 -8.99
N ALA A 173 9.37 -12.16 -9.13
CA ALA A 173 10.07 -13.02 -10.10
C ALA A 173 10.25 -14.46 -9.60
N GLY A 174 10.34 -14.66 -8.27
CA GLY A 174 10.48 -15.97 -7.65
C GLY A 174 9.19 -16.76 -7.48
N SER A 175 8.03 -16.19 -7.86
CA SER A 175 6.76 -16.90 -7.82
C SER A 175 6.52 -17.64 -9.14
N PRO A 176 6.34 -18.97 -9.13
CA PRO A 176 5.89 -19.68 -10.32
C PRO A 176 4.49 -19.16 -10.69
N ALA A 177 4.27 -18.93 -11.99
CA ALA A 177 2.93 -18.74 -12.51
C ALA A 177 2.19 -20.08 -12.31
N GLU A 178 1.29 -20.13 -11.33
CA GLU A 178 0.28 -21.19 -11.22
C GLU A 178 -0.83 -20.97 -12.26
#